data_AF-A0A537K1E7-F1
#
_entry.id   AF-A0A537K1E7-F1
#
_cell.length_a   1.000
_cell.length_b   1.000
_cell.length_c   1.000
_cell.angle_alpha   90.00
_cell.angle_beta   90.00
_cell.angle_gamma   90.00
#
_symmetry.space_group_name_H-M   'P 1'
#
loop_
_entity.id
_entity.type
_entity.pdbx_description
1 polymer ?
#
loop_
_entity_poly.entity_id
_entity_poly.type
_entity_poly.pdbx_seq_one_letter_code
_entity_poly.pdbx_strand_id
1 'polypeptide(L)'
;MDAVLADLKEWLQDRKQHLDLFDETKTARLDNPLYTLGGLVWLSWMIVIVSGVILMLWYIPTTTGAYQSIMHITYDIPLGWLARGMHKYGADMLITCITLRIYRMYFAGEYKKPGELSWMILFASLVLGMISGITGYLLIWNQRAFWAAKTVLTVPTYYDEIPLVKNTGLGHAIAYIFLGGPAVAQAAITRFYAIHLGISVLLVILAEVFFYRTRRRRLNLSLFTVALVIVFMTWLSFDRLTEMGRWANPNRTPLPILSDWYFLALYQLVKYMPPLWAGIAPALLIGYGMAVPFLDRTKETRALERPFFFVVGLLALAYFIGFTVLIMLNIAVISRDPPVIFAVTVVVLTLAFIWEMAHRRRKRLAAQQAKPAPPGRPAPGAAPAG
;
A
#
# COMPACT_ATOMS: atom_id res chain seq x y z
N MET A 1 -27.92 -20.34 -3.91
CA MET A 1 -26.87 -19.65 -4.70
C MET A 1 -27.37 -18.29 -5.17
N ASP A 2 -28.60 -18.21 -5.68
CA ASP A 2 -29.17 -16.96 -6.23
C ASP A 2 -29.32 -15.82 -5.20
N ALA A 3 -29.74 -16.12 -3.96
CA ALA A 3 -29.85 -15.12 -2.90
C ALA A 3 -28.48 -14.48 -2.56
N VAL A 4 -27.42 -15.29 -2.45
CA VAL A 4 -26.06 -14.81 -2.18
C VAL A 4 -25.54 -13.92 -3.32
N LEU A 5 -25.83 -14.29 -4.56
CA LEU A 5 -25.46 -13.49 -5.73
C LEU A 5 -26.24 -12.18 -5.80
N ALA A 6 -27.51 -12.18 -5.41
CA ALA A 6 -28.34 -10.98 -5.32
C ALA A 6 -27.79 -10.01 -4.25
N ASP A 7 -27.52 -10.51 -3.04
CA ASP A 7 -26.94 -9.73 -1.94
C ASP A 7 -25.58 -9.13 -2.32
N LEU A 8 -24.72 -9.92 -2.98
CA LEU A 8 -23.42 -9.44 -3.46
C LEU A 8 -23.56 -8.34 -4.52
N LYS A 9 -24.52 -8.51 -5.43
CA LYS A 9 -24.79 -7.53 -6.49
C LYS A 9 -25.30 -6.21 -5.89
N GLU A 10 -26.23 -6.27 -4.94
CA GLU A 10 -26.73 -5.11 -4.23
C GLU A 10 -25.60 -4.41 -3.45
N TRP A 11 -24.81 -5.18 -2.71
CA TRP A 11 -23.65 -4.66 -1.98
C TRP A 11 -22.70 -3.91 -2.91
N LEU A 12 -22.37 -4.50 -4.06
CA LEU A 12 -21.45 -3.91 -5.04
C LEU A 12 -22.04 -2.65 -5.69
N GLN A 13 -23.33 -2.66 -6.00
CA GLN A 13 -24.03 -1.50 -6.57
C GLN A 13 -24.03 -0.31 -5.61
N ASP A 14 -24.38 -0.54 -4.34
CA ASP A 14 -24.34 0.49 -3.29
C ASP A 14 -22.93 1.07 -3.15
N ARG A 15 -21.89 0.22 -3.11
CA ARG A 15 -20.51 0.72 -2.93
C ARG A 15 -19.96 1.42 -4.15
N LYS A 16 -20.39 1.01 -5.36
CA LYS A 16 -20.02 1.69 -6.60
C LYS A 16 -20.58 3.12 -6.65
N GLN A 17 -21.77 3.37 -6.10
CA GLN A 17 -22.35 4.72 -6.02
C GLN A 17 -21.57 5.63 -5.05
N HIS A 18 -21.04 5.05 -3.99
CA HIS A 18 -20.29 5.76 -2.94
C HIS A 18 -18.76 5.70 -3.11
N LEU A 19 -18.29 5.13 -4.21
CA LEU A 19 -16.86 4.97 -4.49
C LEU A 19 -16.16 6.33 -4.46
N ASP A 20 -15.00 6.43 -3.82
CA ASP A 20 -14.24 7.69 -3.62
C ASP A 20 -12.74 7.39 -3.73
N LEU A 21 -12.18 7.61 -4.93
CA LEU A 21 -10.84 7.12 -5.28
C LEU A 21 -9.73 8.06 -4.81
N PHE A 22 -9.96 9.36 -4.84
CA PHE A 22 -8.98 10.42 -4.62
C PHE A 22 -9.53 11.49 -3.66
N ASP A 23 -10.44 11.09 -2.75
CA ASP A 23 -11.15 11.99 -1.81
C ASP A 23 -11.91 13.12 -2.53
N GLU A 24 -12.30 12.91 -3.79
CA GLU A 24 -12.97 13.91 -4.61
C GLU A 24 -14.36 14.28 -4.08
N THR A 25 -14.94 13.47 -3.17
CA THR A 25 -16.19 13.78 -2.46
C THR A 25 -15.99 14.55 -1.16
N LYS A 26 -14.77 14.64 -0.63
CA LYS A 26 -14.47 15.19 0.71
C LYS A 26 -14.02 16.64 0.69
N THR A 27 -14.45 17.42 -0.29
CA THR A 27 -14.03 18.83 -0.48
C THR A 27 -14.34 19.75 0.70
N ALA A 28 -15.38 19.45 1.47
CA ALA A 28 -15.73 20.20 2.68
C ALA A 28 -14.77 19.97 3.88
N ARG A 29 -13.86 19.00 3.79
CA ARG A 29 -12.91 18.63 4.86
C ARG A 29 -11.45 18.99 4.54
N LEU A 30 -11.24 19.86 3.54
CA LEU A 30 -9.91 20.30 3.12
C LEU A 30 -9.23 21.24 4.14
N ASP A 31 -9.93 21.64 5.20
CA ASP A 31 -9.37 22.29 6.39
C ASP A 31 -8.37 21.37 7.12
N ASN A 32 -8.58 20.06 7.06
CA ASN A 32 -7.63 19.08 7.54
C ASN A 32 -6.71 18.60 6.39
N PRO A 33 -5.38 18.85 6.47
CA PRO A 33 -4.43 18.47 5.42
C PRO A 33 -4.46 16.98 5.03
N LEU A 34 -4.87 16.08 5.94
CA LEU A 34 -4.98 14.64 5.64
C LEU A 34 -6.04 14.33 4.57
N TYR A 35 -6.99 15.23 4.30
CA TYR A 35 -7.95 15.08 3.20
C TYR A 35 -7.44 15.59 1.86
N THR A 36 -6.27 16.25 1.83
CA THR A 36 -5.58 16.58 0.58
C THR A 36 -4.83 15.39 -0.02
N LEU A 37 -4.62 14.32 0.77
CA LEU A 37 -3.87 13.13 0.36
C LEU A 37 -4.44 12.48 -0.90
N GLY A 38 -5.77 12.39 -1.03
CA GLY A 38 -6.39 11.84 -2.24
C GLY A 38 -6.03 12.64 -3.51
N GLY A 39 -6.12 13.97 -3.45
CA GLY A 39 -5.69 14.84 -4.55
C GLY A 39 -4.19 14.76 -4.82
N LEU A 40 -3.36 14.59 -3.79
CA LEU A 40 -1.91 14.40 -3.93
C LEU A 40 -1.55 13.04 -4.56
N VAL A 41 -2.33 11.97 -4.31
CA VAL A 41 -2.19 10.68 -5.02
C VAL A 41 -2.44 10.88 -6.51
N TRP A 42 -3.51 11.59 -6.90
CA TRP A 42 -3.76 11.88 -8.31
C TRP A 42 -2.64 12.72 -8.94
N LEU A 43 -2.22 13.80 -8.27
CA LEU A 43 -1.17 14.71 -8.75
C LEU A 43 0.18 13.99 -8.93
N SER A 44 0.67 13.29 -7.89
CA SER A 44 1.92 12.53 -7.94
C SER A 44 1.90 11.51 -9.08
N TRP A 45 0.79 10.79 -9.25
CA TRP A 45 0.69 9.81 -10.30
C TRP A 45 0.73 10.45 -11.70
N MET A 46 0.04 11.57 -11.92
CA MET A 46 0.14 12.30 -13.19
C MET A 46 1.56 12.81 -13.46
N ILE A 47 2.28 13.27 -12.45
CA ILE A 47 3.70 13.65 -12.56
C ILE A 47 4.53 12.45 -13.02
N VAL A 48 4.35 11.28 -12.41
CA VAL A 48 5.08 10.04 -12.76
C VAL A 48 4.75 9.60 -14.19
N ILE A 49 3.49 9.66 -14.61
CA ILE A 49 3.07 9.29 -15.97
C ILE A 49 3.71 10.21 -17.01
N VAL A 50 3.57 11.54 -16.84
CA VAL A 50 4.10 12.51 -17.80
C VAL A 50 5.62 12.43 -17.87
N SER A 51 6.30 12.39 -16.71
CA SER A 51 7.74 12.24 -16.67
C SER A 51 8.21 10.90 -17.24
N GLY A 52 7.48 9.80 -17.02
CA GLY A 52 7.81 8.48 -17.58
C GLY A 52 7.71 8.45 -19.11
N VAL A 53 6.66 9.08 -19.67
CA VAL A 53 6.49 9.29 -21.12
C VAL A 53 7.62 10.13 -21.71
N ILE A 54 8.18 11.08 -20.95
CA ILE A 54 9.35 11.84 -21.39
C ILE A 54 10.61 10.95 -21.36
N LEU A 55 10.83 10.20 -20.27
CA LEU A 55 12.00 9.34 -20.11
C LEU A 55 12.10 8.24 -21.18
N MET A 56 10.96 7.68 -21.62
CA MET A 56 10.95 6.61 -22.62
C MET A 56 11.46 7.05 -24.01
N LEU A 57 11.56 8.35 -24.27
CA LEU A 57 12.10 8.86 -25.55
C LEU A 57 13.60 8.59 -25.70
N TRP A 58 14.33 8.45 -24.60
CA TRP A 58 15.79 8.22 -24.59
C TRP A 58 16.22 6.92 -23.90
N TYR A 59 15.33 6.28 -23.13
CA TYR A 59 15.66 5.06 -22.41
C TYR A 59 15.83 3.86 -23.36
N ILE A 60 16.92 3.10 -23.17
CA ILE A 60 17.23 1.91 -23.98
C ILE A 60 17.08 0.65 -23.11
N PRO A 61 16.04 -0.19 -23.31
CA PRO A 61 15.74 -1.33 -22.45
C PRO A 61 16.62 -2.57 -22.75
N THR A 62 17.95 -2.40 -22.77
CA THR A 62 18.91 -3.50 -22.96
C THR A 62 19.90 -3.59 -21.80
N THR A 63 20.46 -4.78 -21.55
CA THR A 63 21.44 -5.01 -20.48
C THR A 63 22.71 -4.18 -20.64
N THR A 64 23.05 -3.82 -21.89
CA THR A 64 24.19 -2.98 -22.24
C THR A 64 23.83 -1.48 -22.27
N GLY A 65 22.60 -1.13 -22.65
CA GLY A 65 22.15 0.25 -22.85
C GLY A 65 21.39 0.88 -21.68
N ALA A 66 20.75 0.11 -20.80
CA ALA A 66 19.87 0.63 -19.74
C ALA A 66 20.61 1.61 -18.82
N TYR A 67 21.70 1.17 -18.20
CA TYR A 67 22.50 2.02 -17.31
C TYR A 67 23.07 3.25 -18.04
N GLN A 68 23.58 3.08 -19.26
CA GLN A 68 24.17 4.16 -20.06
C GLN A 68 23.13 5.19 -20.49
N SER A 69 21.93 4.77 -20.92
CA SER A 69 20.85 5.67 -21.29
C SER A 69 20.34 6.49 -20.10
N ILE A 70 20.32 5.94 -18.89
CA ILE A 70 19.99 6.71 -17.68
C ILE A 70 21.08 7.74 -17.36
N MET A 71 22.38 7.41 -17.55
CA MET A 71 23.47 8.39 -17.45
C MET A 71 23.28 9.52 -18.47
N HIS A 72 23.01 9.18 -19.72
CA HIS A 72 22.78 10.13 -20.80
C HIS A 72 21.59 11.06 -20.50
N ILE A 73 20.45 10.50 -20.07
CA ILE A 73 19.28 11.27 -19.63
C ILE A 73 19.65 12.22 -18.49
N THR A 74 20.43 11.76 -17.53
CA THR A 74 20.72 12.56 -16.33
C THR A 74 21.69 13.71 -16.62
N TYR A 75 22.72 13.47 -17.44
CA TYR A 75 23.85 14.41 -17.56
C TYR A 75 23.94 15.13 -18.90
N ASP A 76 23.42 14.56 -19.98
CA ASP A 76 23.62 15.08 -21.34
C ASP A 76 22.35 15.71 -21.94
N ILE A 77 21.17 15.19 -21.58
CA ILE A 77 19.89 15.71 -22.05
C ILE A 77 19.49 16.97 -21.27
N PRO A 78 19.22 18.12 -21.94
CA PRO A 78 18.71 19.31 -21.27
C PRO A 78 17.45 19.00 -20.46
N LEU A 79 17.46 19.33 -19.16
CA LEU A 79 16.39 19.02 -18.20
C LEU A 79 16.07 17.53 -18.02
N GLY A 80 16.90 16.60 -18.52
CA GLY A 80 16.67 15.17 -18.34
C GLY A 80 16.83 14.74 -16.87
N TRP A 81 17.74 15.37 -16.11
CA TRP A 81 17.81 15.23 -14.65
C TRP A 81 16.50 15.61 -13.95
N LEU A 82 15.80 16.63 -14.44
CA LEU A 82 14.53 17.09 -13.88
C LEU A 82 13.42 16.08 -14.20
N ALA A 83 13.32 15.63 -15.45
CA ALA A 83 12.35 14.59 -15.81
C ALA A 83 12.55 13.32 -14.98
N ARG A 84 13.81 12.88 -14.81
CA ARG A 84 14.16 11.72 -13.99
C ARG A 84 13.87 11.94 -12.50
N GLY A 85 14.19 13.12 -11.98
CA GLY A 85 13.90 13.54 -10.61
C GLY A 85 12.41 13.55 -10.31
N MET A 86 11.62 14.21 -11.16
CA MET A 86 10.16 14.26 -11.06
C MET A 86 9.54 12.86 -11.12
N HIS A 87 10.09 11.95 -11.93
CA HIS A 87 9.63 10.57 -12.00
C HIS A 87 9.91 9.80 -10.70
N LYS A 88 11.15 9.82 -10.20
CA LYS A 88 11.53 9.08 -8.97
C LYS A 88 10.84 9.66 -7.74
N TYR A 89 10.94 10.97 -7.53
CA TYR A 89 10.35 11.63 -6.36
C TYR A 89 8.82 11.68 -6.44
N GLY A 90 8.26 11.72 -7.65
CA GLY A 90 6.82 11.55 -7.86
C GLY A 90 6.35 10.16 -7.46
N ALA A 91 7.12 9.11 -7.78
CA ALA A 91 6.80 7.76 -7.36
C ALA A 91 6.90 7.60 -5.83
N ASP A 92 7.91 8.18 -5.20
CA ASP A 92 8.03 8.20 -3.73
C ASP A 92 6.86 8.95 -3.08
N MET A 93 6.46 10.11 -3.63
CA MET A 93 5.30 10.86 -3.15
C MET A 93 4.01 10.05 -3.32
N LEU A 94 3.82 9.36 -4.45
CA LEU A 94 2.66 8.52 -4.71
C LEU A 94 2.49 7.44 -3.63
N ILE A 95 3.55 6.66 -3.37
CA ILE A 95 3.52 5.60 -2.36
C ILE A 95 3.33 6.17 -0.95
N THR A 96 3.97 7.31 -0.66
CA THR A 96 3.82 8.01 0.63
C THR A 96 2.38 8.46 0.84
N CYS A 97 1.77 9.15 -0.13
CA CYS A 97 0.41 9.66 -0.04
C CYS A 97 -0.61 8.53 0.07
N ILE A 98 -0.46 7.44 -0.69
CA ILE A 98 -1.33 6.25 -0.56
C ILE A 98 -1.22 5.66 0.85
N THR A 99 0.01 5.48 1.35
CA THR A 99 0.26 4.91 2.68
C THR A 99 -0.35 5.77 3.79
N LEU A 100 -0.12 7.09 3.75
CA LEU A 100 -0.71 8.02 4.72
C LEU A 100 -2.25 8.04 4.63
N ARG A 101 -2.80 7.94 3.41
CA ARG A 101 -4.26 7.91 3.21
C ARG A 101 -4.87 6.63 3.78
N ILE A 102 -4.20 5.48 3.62
CA ILE A 102 -4.57 4.22 4.27
C ILE A 102 -4.62 4.40 5.79
N TYR A 103 -3.59 4.97 6.41
CA TYR A 103 -3.59 5.18 7.87
C TYR A 103 -4.68 6.17 8.30
N ARG A 104 -4.90 7.27 7.57
CA ARG A 104 -6.01 8.19 7.84
C ARG A 104 -7.36 7.46 7.80
N MET A 105 -7.65 6.74 6.71
CA MET A 105 -8.91 6.00 6.56
C MET A 105 -9.07 4.94 7.64
N TYR A 106 -7.97 4.30 8.07
CA TYR A 106 -7.97 3.29 9.13
C TYR A 106 -8.42 3.88 10.47
N PHE A 107 -7.70 4.91 10.94
CA PHE A 107 -7.96 5.51 12.25
C PHE A 107 -9.26 6.33 12.27
N ALA A 108 -9.64 6.95 11.15
CA ALA A 108 -10.92 7.64 11.01
C ALA A 108 -12.12 6.68 10.81
N GLY A 109 -11.86 5.39 10.56
CA GLY A 109 -12.92 4.38 10.35
C GLY A 109 -13.69 4.57 9.04
N GLU A 110 -13.09 5.24 8.05
CA GLU A 110 -13.72 5.57 6.75
C GLU A 110 -13.86 4.35 5.84
N TYR A 111 -13.15 3.26 6.14
CA TYR A 111 -13.28 2.00 5.42
C TYR A 111 -14.58 1.25 5.73
N LYS A 112 -15.35 1.67 6.75
CA LYS A 112 -16.66 1.10 7.10
C LYS A 112 -17.71 1.51 6.07
N LYS A 113 -18.89 0.88 6.10
CA LYS A 113 -20.00 1.17 5.18
C LYS A 113 -20.23 2.68 5.01
N PRO A 114 -20.26 3.23 3.77
CA PRO A 114 -20.14 2.56 2.45
C PRO A 114 -18.72 2.56 1.84
N GLY A 115 -17.67 2.87 2.59
CA GLY A 115 -16.30 3.04 2.10
C GLY A 115 -15.48 1.76 1.89
N GLU A 116 -16.07 0.56 2.02
CA GLU A 116 -15.33 -0.71 1.94
C GLU A 116 -14.63 -0.87 0.57
N LEU A 117 -15.33 -0.52 -0.52
CA LEU A 117 -14.78 -0.65 -1.87
C LEU A 117 -13.65 0.35 -2.14
N SER A 118 -13.80 1.61 -1.69
CA SER A 118 -12.76 2.63 -1.79
C SER A 118 -11.49 2.21 -1.05
N TRP A 119 -11.65 1.62 0.13
CA TRP A 119 -10.54 1.06 0.92
C TRP A 119 -9.84 -0.08 0.19
N MET A 120 -10.59 -1.06 -0.32
CA MET A 120 -10.01 -2.19 -1.05
C MET A 120 -9.25 -1.74 -2.29
N ILE A 121 -9.81 -0.80 -3.05
CA ILE A 121 -9.14 -0.23 -4.23
C ILE A 121 -7.89 0.55 -3.83
N LEU A 122 -7.92 1.33 -2.74
CA LEU A 122 -6.74 2.04 -2.26
C LEU A 122 -5.61 1.08 -1.84
N PHE A 123 -5.93 -0.01 -1.15
CA PHE A 123 -4.95 -1.06 -0.83
C PHE A 123 -4.40 -1.73 -2.09
N ALA A 124 -5.27 -2.08 -3.04
CA ALA A 124 -4.84 -2.63 -4.32
C ALA A 124 -3.93 -1.65 -5.08
N SER A 125 -4.23 -0.35 -5.05
CA SER A 125 -3.40 0.71 -5.63
C SER A 125 -2.03 0.81 -4.96
N LEU A 126 -1.93 0.61 -3.64
CA LEU A 126 -0.62 0.52 -2.96
C LEU A 126 0.18 -0.66 -3.51
N VAL A 127 -0.42 -1.85 -3.58
CA VAL A 127 0.24 -3.07 -4.07
C VAL A 127 0.67 -2.91 -5.52
N LEU A 128 -0.21 -2.40 -6.39
CA LEU A 128 0.10 -2.15 -7.80
C LEU A 128 1.15 -1.05 -7.97
N GLY A 129 1.12 -0.01 -7.14
CA GLY A 129 2.14 1.03 -7.09
C GLY A 129 3.50 0.48 -6.68
N MET A 130 3.55 -0.41 -5.68
CA MET A 130 4.77 -1.11 -5.28
C MET A 130 5.28 -2.04 -6.39
N ILE A 131 4.41 -2.81 -7.05
CA ILE A 131 4.78 -3.66 -8.20
C ILE A 131 5.35 -2.81 -9.34
N SER A 132 4.71 -1.68 -9.67
CA SER A 132 5.23 -0.73 -10.65
C SER A 132 6.57 -0.15 -10.21
N GLY A 133 6.73 0.18 -8.92
CA GLY A 133 7.97 0.67 -8.33
C GLY A 133 9.13 -0.30 -8.48
N ILE A 134 8.98 -1.58 -8.12
CA ILE A 134 10.06 -2.57 -8.27
C ILE A 134 10.36 -2.87 -9.74
N THR A 135 9.35 -2.87 -10.62
CA THR A 135 9.59 -3.09 -12.05
C THR A 135 10.33 -1.92 -12.69
N GLY A 136 9.99 -0.68 -12.31
CA GLY A 136 10.70 0.53 -12.72
C GLY A 136 12.11 0.61 -12.12
N TYR A 137 12.30 0.14 -10.88
CA TYR A 137 13.59 0.18 -10.19
C TYR A 137 14.66 -0.63 -10.93
N LEU A 138 14.31 -1.82 -11.45
CA LEU A 138 15.22 -2.65 -12.25
C LEU A 138 15.74 -1.92 -13.51
N LEU A 139 14.96 -1.01 -14.08
CA LEU A 139 15.29 -0.31 -15.33
C LEU A 139 16.51 0.61 -15.19
N ILE A 140 16.91 0.98 -13.96
CA ILE A 140 18.16 1.71 -13.73
C ILE A 140 19.37 0.82 -14.04
N TRP A 141 19.23 -0.49 -13.88
CA TRP A 141 20.27 -1.50 -14.12
C TRP A 141 21.58 -1.25 -13.34
N ASN A 142 21.44 -0.71 -12.13
CA ASN A 142 22.54 -0.54 -11.19
C ASN A 142 22.64 -1.73 -10.21
N GLN A 143 23.73 -1.76 -9.44
CA GLN A 143 24.01 -2.83 -8.48
C GLN A 143 22.86 -3.06 -7.50
N ARG A 144 22.31 -2.00 -6.91
CA ARG A 144 21.26 -2.11 -5.90
C ARG A 144 19.97 -2.65 -6.52
N ALA A 145 19.57 -2.10 -7.68
CA ALA A 145 18.40 -2.50 -8.44
C ALA A 145 18.43 -3.95 -8.91
N PHE A 146 19.56 -4.39 -9.47
CA PHE A 146 19.71 -5.76 -9.95
C PHE A 146 19.51 -6.78 -8.82
N TRP A 147 20.16 -6.57 -7.66
CA TRP A 147 20.07 -7.51 -6.54
C TRP A 147 18.74 -7.43 -5.79
N ALA A 148 18.14 -6.24 -5.70
CA ALA A 148 16.79 -6.08 -5.17
C ALA A 148 15.78 -6.85 -6.02
N ALA A 149 15.81 -6.67 -7.36
CA ALA A 149 14.93 -7.39 -8.28
C ALA A 149 15.17 -8.91 -8.22
N LYS A 150 16.42 -9.37 -8.22
CA LYS A 150 16.76 -10.80 -8.08
C LYS A 150 16.15 -11.41 -6.80
N THR A 151 16.23 -10.67 -5.69
CA THR A 151 15.67 -11.12 -4.41
C THR A 151 14.14 -11.20 -4.46
N VAL A 152 13.47 -10.16 -4.97
CA VAL A 152 12.00 -10.14 -5.08
C VAL A 152 11.49 -11.22 -6.03
N LEU A 153 12.17 -11.43 -7.16
CA LEU A 153 11.77 -12.42 -8.18
C LEU A 153 11.95 -13.87 -7.75
N THR A 154 12.73 -14.12 -6.70
CA THR A 154 12.92 -15.46 -6.15
C THR A 154 11.97 -15.77 -4.99
N VAL A 155 11.29 -14.77 -4.40
CA VAL A 155 10.26 -15.01 -3.36
C VAL A 155 9.16 -16.00 -3.80
N PRO A 156 8.65 -15.98 -5.05
CA PRO A 156 7.65 -16.95 -5.49
C PRO A 156 8.12 -18.40 -5.41
N THR A 157 9.43 -18.69 -5.47
CA THR A 157 9.91 -20.08 -5.35
C THR A 157 9.63 -20.67 -3.97
N TYR A 158 9.43 -19.83 -2.95
CA TYR A 158 8.99 -20.27 -1.63
C TYR A 158 7.57 -20.84 -1.61
N TYR A 159 6.74 -20.56 -2.64
CA TYR A 159 5.43 -21.21 -2.76
C TYR A 159 5.53 -22.71 -2.99
N ASP A 160 6.64 -23.19 -3.54
CA ASP A 160 6.87 -24.63 -3.69
C ASP A 160 7.22 -25.33 -2.37
N GLU A 161 7.37 -24.59 -1.27
CA GLU A 161 7.42 -25.16 0.08
C GLU A 161 6.02 -25.40 0.69
N ILE A 162 4.96 -24.85 0.09
CA ILE A 162 3.59 -25.00 0.58
C ILE A 162 3.11 -26.43 0.31
N PRO A 163 2.75 -27.24 1.32
CA PRO A 163 2.41 -28.65 1.15
C PRO A 163 1.33 -28.93 0.09
N LEU A 164 0.36 -28.02 -0.07
CA LEU A 164 -0.75 -28.16 -1.01
C LEU A 164 -0.32 -28.00 -2.48
N VAL A 165 0.70 -27.18 -2.76
CA VAL A 165 1.13 -26.83 -4.13
C VAL A 165 2.58 -27.22 -4.43
N LYS A 166 3.31 -27.78 -3.46
CA LYS A 166 4.71 -28.18 -3.58
C LYS A 166 5.04 -29.02 -4.81
N ASN A 167 4.15 -29.95 -5.16
CA ASN A 167 4.36 -30.86 -6.29
C ASN A 167 3.98 -30.25 -7.65
N THR A 168 3.49 -29.01 -7.69
CA THR A 168 3.01 -28.36 -8.91
C THR A 168 4.10 -27.56 -9.64
N GLY A 169 5.19 -27.20 -8.95
CA GLY A 169 6.22 -26.30 -9.49
C GLY A 169 5.73 -24.89 -9.80
N LEU A 170 4.59 -24.49 -9.22
CA LEU A 170 3.94 -23.21 -9.47
C LEU A 170 4.84 -22.04 -9.09
N GLY A 171 5.56 -22.12 -7.97
CA GLY A 171 6.44 -21.07 -7.49
C GLY A 171 7.58 -20.78 -8.46
N HIS A 172 8.28 -21.83 -8.90
CA HIS A 172 9.30 -21.74 -9.95
C HIS A 172 8.71 -21.24 -11.28
N ALA A 173 7.53 -21.70 -11.69
CA ALA A 173 6.87 -21.23 -12.91
C ALA A 173 6.58 -19.72 -12.86
N ILE A 174 6.05 -19.23 -11.73
CA ILE A 174 5.80 -17.80 -11.51
C ILE A 174 7.12 -17.03 -11.60
N ALA A 175 8.16 -17.46 -10.87
CA ALA A 175 9.47 -16.81 -10.91
C ALA A 175 10.05 -16.76 -12.34
N TYR A 176 9.94 -17.87 -13.08
CA TYR A 176 10.45 -18.00 -14.44
C TYR A 176 9.72 -17.09 -15.45
N ILE A 177 8.41 -16.88 -15.30
CA ILE A 177 7.64 -15.95 -16.15
C ILE A 177 8.21 -14.54 -16.05
N PHE A 178 8.52 -14.07 -14.85
CA PHE A 178 9.06 -12.73 -14.64
C PHE A 178 10.55 -12.61 -14.95
N LEU A 179 11.36 -13.62 -14.61
CA LEU A 179 12.80 -13.67 -14.93
C LEU A 179 13.04 -13.79 -16.43
N GLY A 180 12.23 -14.60 -17.11
CA GLY A 180 12.37 -14.85 -18.53
C GLY A 180 13.48 -15.81 -18.93
N GLY A 181 14.03 -16.54 -17.96
CA GLY A 181 15.21 -17.38 -18.10
C GLY A 181 15.74 -17.79 -16.73
N PRO A 182 16.91 -18.43 -16.66
CA PRO A 182 17.48 -18.93 -15.41
C PRO A 182 17.98 -17.84 -14.44
N ALA A 183 18.11 -16.59 -14.91
CA ALA A 183 18.60 -15.47 -14.13
C ALA A 183 18.05 -14.13 -14.63
N VAL A 184 18.23 -13.07 -13.84
CA VAL A 184 17.92 -11.69 -14.24
C VAL A 184 18.86 -11.29 -15.37
N ALA A 185 18.31 -11.15 -16.59
CA ALA A 185 19.04 -10.82 -17.81
C ALA A 185 18.19 -9.96 -18.75
N GLN A 186 18.52 -9.92 -20.04
CA GLN A 186 17.82 -9.13 -21.06
C GLN A 186 16.30 -9.34 -21.06
N ALA A 187 15.88 -10.60 -20.95
CA ALA A 187 14.48 -10.98 -20.97
C ALA A 187 13.70 -10.41 -19.76
N ALA A 188 14.37 -10.21 -18.61
CA ALA A 188 13.78 -9.59 -17.42
C ALA A 188 13.59 -8.09 -17.64
N ILE A 189 14.59 -7.37 -18.17
CA ILE A 189 14.49 -5.92 -18.47
C ILE A 189 13.31 -5.66 -19.41
N THR A 190 13.21 -6.38 -20.52
CA THR A 190 12.15 -6.16 -21.52
C THR A 190 10.77 -6.40 -20.92
N ARG A 191 10.59 -7.45 -20.12
CA ARG A 191 9.31 -7.71 -19.43
C ARG A 191 8.99 -6.65 -18.39
N PHE A 192 9.98 -6.27 -17.57
CA PHE A 192 9.80 -5.27 -16.52
C PHE A 192 9.43 -3.90 -17.11
N TYR A 193 10.06 -3.52 -18.23
CA TYR A 193 9.70 -2.32 -18.97
C TYR A 193 8.23 -2.37 -19.44
N ALA A 194 7.82 -3.48 -20.08
CA ALA A 194 6.45 -3.65 -20.56
C ALA A 194 5.41 -3.66 -19.42
N ILE A 195 5.70 -4.34 -18.30
CA ILE A 195 4.82 -4.42 -17.13
C ILE A 195 4.72 -3.05 -16.45
N HIS A 196 5.84 -2.36 -16.25
CA HIS A 196 5.90 -1.04 -15.61
C HIS A 196 5.04 -0.02 -16.37
N LEU A 197 5.20 0.03 -17.70
CA LEU A 197 4.38 0.87 -18.57
C LEU A 197 2.92 0.40 -18.59
N GLY A 198 2.68 -0.89 -18.76
CA GLY A 198 1.35 -1.48 -18.91
C GLY A 198 0.45 -1.29 -17.70
N ILE A 199 0.97 -1.51 -16.48
CA ILE A 199 0.23 -1.26 -15.23
C ILE A 199 -0.18 0.21 -15.17
N SER A 200 0.77 1.10 -15.44
CA SER A 200 0.56 2.55 -15.35
C SER A 200 -0.50 3.03 -16.34
N VAL A 201 -0.42 2.63 -17.61
CA VAL A 201 -1.38 3.01 -18.65
C VAL A 201 -2.77 2.44 -18.40
N LEU A 202 -2.87 1.15 -18.05
CA LEU A 202 -4.16 0.50 -17.78
C LEU A 202 -4.88 1.20 -16.62
N LEU A 203 -4.17 1.47 -15.53
CA LEU A 203 -4.76 2.12 -14.38
C LEU A 203 -5.21 3.56 -14.72
N VAL A 204 -4.42 4.33 -15.48
CA VAL A 204 -4.82 5.69 -15.90
C VAL A 204 -6.12 5.64 -16.72
N ILE A 205 -6.24 4.69 -17.65
CA ILE A 205 -7.47 4.49 -18.44
C ILE A 205 -8.66 4.20 -17.51
N LEU A 206 -8.49 3.30 -16.54
CA LEU A 206 -9.56 2.96 -15.59
C LEU A 206 -9.97 4.17 -14.73
N ALA A 207 -9.00 4.97 -14.28
CA ALA A 207 -9.26 6.19 -13.52
C ALA A 207 -9.96 7.27 -14.37
N GLU A 208 -9.56 7.44 -15.63
CA GLU A 208 -10.22 8.39 -16.54
C GLU A 208 -11.64 7.93 -16.90
N VAL A 209 -11.88 6.64 -17.10
CA VAL A 209 -13.24 6.08 -17.26
C VAL A 209 -14.08 6.35 -16.01
N PHE A 210 -13.50 6.25 -14.81
CA PHE A 210 -14.17 6.59 -13.57
C PHE A 210 -14.57 8.08 -13.52
N PHE A 211 -13.65 9.00 -13.82
CA PHE A 211 -13.94 10.43 -13.83
C PHE A 211 -14.94 10.82 -14.93
N TYR A 212 -14.84 10.21 -16.11
CA TYR A 212 -15.78 10.43 -17.20
C TYR A 212 -17.21 10.03 -16.80
N ARG A 213 -17.38 8.87 -16.16
CA ARG A 213 -18.69 8.37 -15.73
C ARG A 213 -19.29 9.14 -14.55
N THR A 214 -18.46 9.52 -13.58
CA THR A 214 -18.93 10.17 -12.35
C THR A 214 -19.03 11.69 -12.47
N ARG A 215 -18.41 12.29 -13.49
CA ARG A 215 -18.33 13.75 -13.71
C ARG A 215 -17.73 14.51 -12.52
N ARG A 216 -16.98 13.81 -11.66
CA ARG A 216 -16.31 14.41 -10.50
C ARG A 216 -15.04 15.15 -10.91
N ARG A 217 -14.63 16.12 -10.08
CA ARG A 217 -13.38 16.85 -10.31
C ARG A 217 -12.19 15.92 -10.05
N ARG A 218 -11.23 15.91 -10.98
CA ARG A 218 -9.99 15.11 -10.88
C ARG A 218 -9.08 15.58 -9.76
N LEU A 219 -8.87 16.89 -9.70
CA LEU A 219 -7.97 17.54 -8.76
C LEU A 219 -8.77 18.47 -7.87
N ASN A 220 -8.85 18.12 -6.59
CA ASN A 220 -9.50 18.89 -5.52
C ASN A 220 -8.49 19.70 -4.68
N LEU A 221 -7.31 20.00 -5.24
CA LEU A 221 -6.27 20.81 -4.59
C LEU A 221 -6.33 22.27 -5.01
N SER A 222 -5.93 23.17 -4.11
CA SER A 222 -5.73 24.57 -4.46
C SER A 222 -4.52 24.74 -5.40
N LEU A 223 -4.54 25.76 -6.25
CA LEU A 223 -3.40 26.08 -7.13
C LEU A 223 -2.12 26.33 -6.33
N PHE A 224 -2.25 26.94 -5.15
CA PHE A 224 -1.12 27.16 -4.24
C PHE A 224 -0.48 25.83 -3.79
N THR A 225 -1.29 24.85 -3.39
CA THR A 225 -0.81 23.51 -3.01
C THR A 225 -0.11 22.81 -4.17
N VAL A 226 -0.68 22.89 -5.37
CA VAL A 226 -0.07 22.31 -6.58
C VAL A 226 1.27 22.97 -6.88
N ALA A 227 1.32 24.31 -6.87
CA ALA A 227 2.55 25.06 -7.10
C ALA A 227 3.63 24.71 -6.05
N LEU A 228 3.26 24.66 -4.78
CA LEU A 228 4.15 24.26 -3.69
C LEU A 228 4.76 22.88 -3.94
N VAL A 229 3.94 21.89 -4.31
CA VAL A 229 4.41 20.53 -4.61
C VAL A 229 5.37 20.52 -5.80
N ILE A 230 5.03 21.20 -6.89
CA ILE A 230 5.88 21.24 -8.10
C ILE A 230 7.21 21.93 -7.80
N VAL A 231 7.19 23.06 -7.08
CA VAL A 231 8.40 23.77 -6.66
C VAL A 231 9.25 22.89 -5.75
N PHE A 232 8.64 22.25 -4.74
CA PHE A 232 9.34 21.35 -3.83
C PHE A 232 9.98 20.17 -4.56
N MET A 233 9.27 19.53 -5.49
CA MET A 233 9.80 18.40 -6.26
C MET A 233 10.89 18.83 -7.25
N THR A 234 10.77 20.03 -7.83
CA THR A 234 11.79 20.60 -8.71
C THR A 234 13.07 20.89 -7.92
N TRP A 235 12.93 21.53 -6.75
CA TRP A 235 14.02 21.77 -5.82
C TRP A 235 14.68 20.46 -5.38
N LEU A 236 13.87 19.45 -4.99
CA LEU A 236 14.39 18.15 -4.59
C LEU A 236 15.12 17.44 -5.75
N SER A 237 14.62 17.57 -6.97
CA SER A 237 15.26 17.03 -8.18
C SER A 237 16.61 17.68 -8.47
N PHE A 238 16.77 18.94 -8.10
CA PHE A 238 18.01 19.71 -8.27
C PHE A 238 19.02 19.43 -7.15
N ASP A 239 18.59 19.52 -5.88
CA ASP A 239 19.46 19.30 -4.71
C ASP A 239 19.87 17.84 -4.57
N ARG A 240 18.91 16.93 -4.79
CA ARG A 240 19.11 15.49 -4.72
C ARG A 240 19.01 14.92 -6.12
N LEU A 241 20.11 14.95 -6.86
CA LEU A 241 20.22 14.17 -8.08
C LEU A 241 19.92 12.71 -7.78
N THR A 242 19.02 12.13 -8.56
CA THR A 242 18.50 10.77 -8.32
C THR A 242 19.62 9.74 -8.34
N GLU A 243 19.65 8.87 -7.33
CA GLU A 243 20.77 7.93 -7.13
C GLU A 243 21.02 7.09 -8.39
N MET A 244 22.26 7.11 -8.89
CA MET A 244 22.69 6.31 -10.04
C MET A 244 23.19 4.94 -9.60
N GLY A 245 23.91 4.88 -8.49
CA GLY A 245 24.65 3.69 -8.08
C GLY A 245 25.78 3.36 -9.05
N ARG A 246 26.26 2.12 -8.99
CA ARG A 246 27.25 1.58 -9.95
C ARG A 246 26.54 0.64 -10.91
N TRP A 247 27.03 0.52 -12.14
CA TRP A 247 26.50 -0.45 -13.10
C TRP A 247 26.51 -1.87 -12.52
N ALA A 248 25.41 -2.61 -12.73
CA ALA A 248 25.22 -3.95 -12.20
C ALA A 248 26.32 -4.92 -12.67
N ASN A 249 27.01 -5.52 -11.70
CA ASN A 249 27.85 -6.69 -11.87
C ASN A 249 27.19 -7.90 -11.19
N PRO A 250 26.68 -8.89 -11.95
CA PRO A 250 26.03 -10.08 -11.41
C PRO A 250 26.93 -10.95 -10.52
N ASN A 251 28.25 -10.79 -10.64
CA ASN A 251 29.25 -11.59 -9.91
C ASN A 251 29.69 -10.95 -8.59
N ARG A 252 29.14 -9.79 -8.22
CA ARG A 252 29.45 -9.11 -6.94
C ARG A 252 28.17 -8.77 -6.20
N THR A 253 27.90 -9.40 -5.07
CA THR A 253 26.72 -9.04 -4.26
C THR A 253 27.01 -7.81 -3.38
N PRO A 254 26.20 -6.75 -3.42
CA PRO A 254 26.33 -5.64 -2.48
C PRO A 254 25.84 -6.06 -1.09
N LEU A 255 26.48 -5.56 -0.04
CA LEU A 255 26.03 -5.72 1.34
C LEU A 255 25.83 -4.33 1.96
N PRO A 256 24.64 -3.99 2.49
CA PRO A 256 23.38 -4.75 2.43
C PRO A 256 22.67 -4.67 1.06
N ILE A 257 21.87 -5.69 0.72
CA ILE A 257 20.92 -5.65 -0.41
C ILE A 257 19.69 -4.87 0.06
N LEU A 258 19.56 -3.61 -0.34
CA LEU A 258 18.40 -2.77 -0.01
C LEU A 258 17.56 -2.52 -1.26
N SER A 259 16.24 -2.51 -1.10
CA SER A 259 15.30 -2.00 -2.10
C SER A 259 14.93 -0.55 -1.75
N ASP A 260 14.00 0.05 -2.48
CA ASP A 260 13.40 1.34 -2.09
C ASP A 260 12.71 1.23 -0.72
N TRP A 261 12.59 2.37 -0.03
CA TRP A 261 12.19 2.46 1.38
C TRP A 261 10.88 1.73 1.72
N TYR A 262 9.92 1.74 0.81
CA TYR A 262 8.59 1.12 1.00
C TYR A 262 8.61 -0.41 0.96
N PHE A 263 9.73 -1.04 0.57
CA PHE A 263 9.93 -2.49 0.65
C PHE A 263 10.74 -2.93 1.86
N LEU A 264 11.44 -2.03 2.55
CA LEU A 264 12.44 -2.38 3.56
C LEU A 264 11.84 -3.17 4.73
N ALA A 265 10.72 -2.69 5.26
CA ALA A 265 10.01 -3.38 6.34
C ALA A 265 9.57 -4.80 5.94
N LEU A 266 9.01 -4.95 4.73
CA LEU A 266 8.55 -6.24 4.22
C LEU A 266 9.74 -7.19 3.99
N TYR A 267 10.84 -6.67 3.47
CA TYR A 267 12.05 -7.46 3.24
C TYR A 267 12.65 -7.97 4.56
N GLN A 268 12.68 -7.12 5.59
CA GLN A 268 13.11 -7.53 6.93
C GLN A 268 12.16 -8.54 7.58
N LEU A 269 10.84 -8.40 7.38
CA LEU A 269 9.85 -9.39 7.83
C LEU A 269 10.12 -10.76 7.21
N VAL A 270 10.34 -10.80 5.89
CA VAL A 270 10.63 -12.03 5.14
C VAL A 270 11.92 -12.69 5.63
N LYS A 271 12.96 -11.91 5.98
CA LYS A 271 14.21 -12.43 6.55
C LYS A 271 14.07 -13.11 7.91
N TYR A 272 13.02 -12.79 8.66
CA TYR A 272 12.76 -13.39 9.98
C TYR A 272 11.94 -14.68 9.91
N MET A 273 11.56 -15.12 8.72
CA MET A 273 10.66 -16.25 8.53
C MET A 273 11.37 -17.43 7.85
N PRO A 274 11.02 -18.68 8.22
CA PRO A 274 11.35 -19.85 7.42
C PRO A 274 10.76 -19.71 5.99
N PRO A 275 11.34 -20.39 4.97
CA PRO A 275 10.95 -20.23 3.57
C PRO A 275 9.43 -20.30 3.32
N LEU A 276 8.74 -21.29 3.90
CA LEU A 276 7.28 -21.42 3.80
C LEU A 276 6.53 -20.14 4.19
N TRP A 277 6.85 -19.58 5.36
CA TRP A 277 6.19 -18.39 5.89
C TRP A 277 6.64 -17.13 5.16
N ALA A 278 7.89 -17.06 4.73
CA ALA A 278 8.44 -15.99 3.90
C ALA A 278 7.66 -15.81 2.58
N GLY A 279 7.20 -16.91 1.96
CA GLY A 279 6.34 -16.85 0.78
C GLY A 279 4.91 -16.39 1.12
N ILE A 280 4.31 -16.94 2.18
CA ILE A 280 2.88 -16.72 2.51
C ILE A 280 2.61 -15.35 3.16
N ALA A 281 3.50 -14.87 4.04
CA ALA A 281 3.24 -13.73 4.89
C ALA A 281 2.93 -12.41 4.14
N PRO A 282 3.62 -12.06 3.03
CA PRO A 282 3.25 -10.88 2.24
C PRO A 282 1.80 -10.95 1.73
N ALA A 283 1.36 -12.12 1.24
CA ALA A 283 0.00 -12.32 0.75
C ALA A 283 -1.03 -12.23 1.89
N LEU A 284 -0.72 -12.79 3.06
CA LEU A 284 -1.58 -12.65 4.25
C LEU A 284 -1.68 -11.21 4.75
N LEU A 285 -0.59 -10.45 4.70
CA LEU A 285 -0.61 -9.03 5.10
C LEU A 285 -1.52 -8.21 4.19
N ILE A 286 -1.41 -8.41 2.87
CA ILE A 286 -2.28 -7.76 1.88
C ILE A 286 -3.73 -8.20 2.09
N GLY A 287 -3.97 -9.50 2.23
CA GLY A 287 -5.30 -10.07 2.46
C GLY A 287 -5.95 -9.53 3.74
N TYR A 288 -5.19 -9.47 4.83
CA TYR A 288 -5.63 -8.86 6.08
C TYR A 288 -6.01 -7.38 5.88
N GLY A 289 -5.14 -6.59 5.24
CA GLY A 289 -5.38 -5.18 4.95
C GLY A 289 -6.67 -4.96 4.18
N MET A 290 -6.91 -5.73 3.11
CA MET A 290 -8.15 -5.67 2.33
C MET A 290 -9.37 -6.16 3.11
N ALA A 291 -9.19 -7.10 4.04
CA ALA A 291 -10.27 -7.68 4.83
C ALA A 291 -10.70 -6.85 6.04
N VAL A 292 -9.93 -5.82 6.43
CA VAL A 292 -10.22 -4.95 7.59
C VAL A 292 -11.70 -4.51 7.69
N PRO A 293 -12.38 -4.06 6.62
CA PRO A 293 -13.77 -3.64 6.69
C PRO A 293 -14.75 -4.73 7.14
N PHE A 294 -14.42 -6.00 6.85
CA PHE A 294 -15.26 -7.16 7.18
C PHE A 294 -14.91 -7.77 8.54
N LEU A 295 -13.67 -7.57 8.98
CA LEU A 295 -13.18 -7.97 10.30
C LEU A 295 -13.65 -6.98 11.39
N ASP A 296 -13.59 -5.69 11.12
CA ASP A 296 -14.01 -4.66 12.08
C ASP A 296 -15.52 -4.34 11.98
N ARG A 297 -16.32 -5.19 12.63
CA ARG A 297 -17.79 -5.07 12.67
C ARG A 297 -18.33 -4.05 13.68
N THR A 298 -17.47 -3.23 14.29
CA THR A 298 -17.94 -2.17 15.20
C THR A 298 -18.69 -1.08 14.43
N LYS A 299 -19.69 -0.44 15.05
CA LYS A 299 -20.42 0.68 14.42
C LYS A 299 -19.68 2.02 14.54
N GLU A 300 -18.79 2.12 15.52
CA GLU A 300 -18.06 3.35 15.84
C GLU A 300 -16.96 3.61 14.81
N THR A 301 -16.69 4.87 14.51
CA THR A 301 -15.63 5.27 13.58
C THR A 301 -14.37 5.77 14.28
N ARG A 302 -14.54 6.34 15.49
CA ARG A 302 -13.42 6.84 16.30
C ARG A 302 -12.45 5.72 16.64
N ALA A 303 -11.15 5.98 16.52
CA ALA A 303 -10.10 4.99 16.76
C ALA A 303 -10.13 4.38 18.16
N LEU A 304 -10.21 5.22 19.21
CA LEU A 304 -10.20 4.78 20.61
C LEU A 304 -11.47 4.01 21.03
N GLU A 305 -12.55 4.11 20.25
CA GLU A 305 -13.78 3.33 20.44
C GLU A 305 -13.67 1.92 19.81
N ARG A 306 -12.51 1.62 19.22
CA ARG A 306 -12.16 0.33 18.61
C ARG A 306 -10.78 -0.15 19.10
N PRO A 307 -10.59 -0.33 20.42
CA PRO A 307 -9.32 -0.70 21.04
C PRO A 307 -8.45 -1.71 20.27
N PHE A 308 -9.04 -2.84 19.87
CA PHE A 308 -8.25 -3.90 19.21
C PHE A 308 -7.67 -3.43 17.88
N PHE A 309 -8.50 -2.86 17.01
CA PHE A 309 -8.07 -2.34 15.71
C PHE A 309 -7.13 -1.16 15.87
N PHE A 310 -7.39 -0.26 16.83
CA PHE A 310 -6.46 0.82 17.12
C PHE A 310 -5.04 0.32 17.43
N VAL A 311 -4.90 -0.69 18.29
CA VAL A 311 -3.60 -1.28 18.61
C VAL A 311 -2.99 -1.98 17.40
N VAL A 312 -3.78 -2.72 16.60
CA VAL A 312 -3.25 -3.38 15.40
C VAL A 312 -2.71 -2.36 14.39
N GLY A 313 -3.40 -1.24 14.17
CA GLY A 313 -2.92 -0.16 13.30
C GLY A 313 -1.61 0.47 13.81
N LEU A 314 -1.51 0.72 15.13
CA LEU A 314 -0.28 1.23 15.73
C LEU A 314 0.87 0.22 15.64
N LEU A 315 0.57 -1.06 15.84
CA LEU A 315 1.56 -2.13 15.75
C LEU A 315 2.09 -2.28 14.32
N ALA A 316 1.20 -2.21 13.32
CA ALA A 316 1.60 -2.21 11.90
C ALA A 316 2.53 -1.03 11.57
N LEU A 317 2.24 0.17 12.09
CA LEU A 317 3.11 1.34 11.92
C LEU A 317 4.45 1.16 12.64
N ALA A 318 4.43 0.65 13.87
CA ALA A 318 5.64 0.37 14.63
C ALA A 318 6.53 -0.67 13.94
N TYR A 319 5.95 -1.73 13.36
CA TYR A 319 6.69 -2.70 12.56
C TYR A 319 7.22 -2.12 11.26
N PHE A 320 6.42 -1.30 10.55
CA PHE A 320 6.89 -0.63 9.35
C PHE A 320 8.14 0.22 9.63
N ILE A 321 8.11 1.04 10.68
CA ILE A 321 9.24 1.90 11.06
C ILE A 321 10.39 1.06 11.62
N GLY A 322 10.12 0.20 12.61
CA GLY A 322 11.13 -0.58 13.30
C GLY A 322 11.90 -1.50 12.37
N PHE A 323 11.21 -2.25 11.50
CA PHE A 323 11.86 -3.14 10.55
C PHE A 323 12.65 -2.39 9.48
N THR A 324 12.15 -1.22 9.05
CA THR A 324 12.90 -0.33 8.15
C THR A 324 14.19 0.15 8.80
N VAL A 325 14.16 0.59 10.06
CA VAL A 325 15.36 1.02 10.80
C VAL A 325 16.34 -0.13 10.99
N LEU A 326 15.86 -1.31 11.40
CA LEU A 326 16.70 -2.49 11.63
C LEU A 326 17.50 -2.88 10.38
N ILE A 327 16.86 -2.86 9.21
CA ILE A 327 17.52 -3.24 7.96
C ILE A 327 18.41 -2.12 7.40
N MET A 328 18.00 -0.85 7.53
CA MET A 328 18.82 0.28 7.11
C MET A 328 20.13 0.39 7.90
N LEU A 329 20.06 0.13 9.21
CA LEU A 329 21.24 0.15 10.09
C LEU A 329 22.00 -1.18 10.10
N ASN A 330 21.46 -2.22 9.45
CA ASN A 330 22.04 -3.57 9.42
C ASN A 330 22.35 -4.13 10.82
N ILE A 331 21.45 -3.89 11.78
CA ILE A 331 21.59 -4.31 13.20
C ILE A 331 20.66 -5.48 13.58
N ALA A 332 19.87 -5.99 12.62
CA ALA A 332 18.98 -7.12 12.81
C ALA A 332 19.74 -8.42 13.13
N VAL A 333 19.37 -9.09 14.22
CA VAL A 333 19.93 -10.38 14.64
C VAL A 333 18.89 -11.48 14.40
N ILE A 334 18.98 -12.16 13.26
CA ILE A 334 17.98 -13.13 12.79
C ILE A 334 17.77 -14.30 13.77
N SER A 335 18.79 -14.69 14.53
CA SER A 335 18.67 -15.77 15.52
C SER A 335 17.96 -15.37 16.82
N ARG A 336 17.96 -14.09 17.18
CA ARG A 336 17.46 -13.59 18.48
C ARG A 336 16.14 -12.84 18.35
N ASP A 337 16.04 -11.99 17.33
CA ASP A 337 14.96 -11.00 17.23
C ASP A 337 13.58 -11.63 16.96
N PRO A 338 13.42 -12.67 16.11
CA PRO A 338 12.08 -13.20 15.78
C PRO A 338 11.28 -13.74 16.98
N PRO A 339 11.85 -14.57 17.89
CA PRO A 339 11.13 -15.01 19.09
C PRO A 339 10.68 -13.86 19.98
N VAL A 340 11.52 -12.83 20.15
CA VAL A 340 11.21 -11.66 20.96
C VAL A 340 10.08 -10.84 20.32
N ILE A 341 10.18 -10.57 19.02
CA ILE A 341 9.15 -9.86 18.28
C ILE A 341 7.82 -10.59 18.40
N PHE A 342 7.80 -11.90 18.14
CA PHE A 342 6.60 -12.72 18.24
C PHE A 342 5.98 -12.69 19.65
N ALA A 343 6.79 -12.86 20.70
CA ALA A 343 6.33 -12.78 22.08
C ALA A 343 5.69 -11.41 22.39
N VAL A 344 6.35 -10.31 21.98
CA VAL A 344 5.81 -8.95 22.13
C VAL A 344 4.52 -8.79 21.34
N THR A 345 4.43 -9.29 20.10
CA THR A 345 3.21 -9.28 19.28
C THR A 345 2.06 -9.95 20.03
N VAL A 346 2.28 -11.17 20.52
CA VAL A 346 1.26 -11.95 21.22
C VAL A 346 0.79 -11.24 22.48
N VAL A 347 1.71 -10.71 23.30
CA VAL A 347 1.35 -9.97 24.52
C VAL A 347 0.54 -8.72 24.18
N VAL A 348 1.00 -7.90 23.23
CA VAL A 348 0.33 -6.65 22.84
C VAL A 348 -1.07 -6.93 22.28
N LEU A 349 -1.22 -7.90 21.38
CA LEU A 349 -2.52 -8.27 20.81
C LEU A 349 -3.45 -8.88 21.87
N THR A 350 -2.92 -9.65 22.82
CA THR A 350 -3.71 -10.19 23.94
C THR A 350 -4.25 -9.07 24.82
N LEU A 351 -3.40 -8.11 25.20
CA LEU A 351 -3.81 -6.93 25.98
C LEU A 351 -4.83 -6.08 25.23
N ALA A 352 -4.64 -5.88 23.92
CA ALA A 352 -5.59 -5.18 23.06
C ALA A 352 -6.95 -5.87 23.02
N PHE A 353 -6.96 -7.20 22.94
CA PHE A 353 -8.19 -7.98 22.96
C PHE A 353 -8.91 -7.90 24.31
N ILE A 354 -8.17 -7.97 25.43
CA ILE A 354 -8.72 -7.74 26.77
C ILE A 354 -9.33 -6.34 26.89
N TRP A 355 -8.63 -5.31 26.38
CA TRP A 355 -9.13 -3.94 26.38
C TRP A 355 -10.41 -3.78 25.57
N GLU A 356 -10.49 -4.40 24.39
CA GLU A 356 -11.69 -4.45 23.55
C GLU A 356 -12.88 -5.09 24.30
N MET A 357 -12.67 -6.24 24.94
CA MET A 357 -13.70 -6.91 25.73
C MET A 357 -14.20 -6.04 26.89
N ALA A 358 -13.28 -5.42 27.65
CA ALA A 358 -13.62 -4.54 28.75
C ALA A 358 -14.36 -3.27 28.27
N HIS A 359 -13.95 -2.70 27.14
CA HIS A 359 -14.61 -1.56 26.52
C HIS A 359 -16.06 -1.90 26.10
N ARG A 360 -16.26 -3.04 25.42
CA ARG A 360 -17.61 -3.52 25.04
C ARG A 360 -18.49 -3.79 26.26
N ARG A 361 -17.94 -4.39 27.31
CA ARG A 361 -18.68 -4.63 28.57
C ARG A 361 -19.15 -3.32 29.19
N ARG A 362 -18.26 -2.32 29.31
CA ARG A 362 -18.61 -0.98 29.84
C ARG A 362 -19.73 -0.32 29.05
N LYS A 363 -19.66 -0.34 27.70
CA LYS A 363 -20.72 0.20 26.84
C LYS A 363 -22.06 -0.50 27.03
N ARG A 364 -22.06 -1.84 27.14
CA ARG A 364 -23.29 -2.62 27.37
C ARG A 364 -23.94 -2.25 28.72
N LEU A 365 -23.15 -2.11 29.77
CA LEU A 365 -23.64 -1.73 31.10
C LEU A 365 -24.20 -0.30 31.09
N ALA A 366 -23.50 0.66 30.48
CA ALA A 366 -23.98 2.03 30.33
C ALA A 366 -25.30 2.10 29.54
N ALA A 367 -25.43 1.31 28.47
CA ALA A 367 -26.66 1.24 27.68
C ALA A 367 -27.83 0.60 28.45
N GLN A 368 -27.57 -0.32 29.37
CA GLN A 368 -28.59 -0.90 30.25
C GLN A 368 -29.07 0.11 31.30
N GLN A 369 -28.14 0.88 31.89
CA GLN A 369 -28.45 1.92 32.88
C GLN A 369 -29.21 3.11 32.28
N ALA A 370 -29.00 3.40 30.99
CA ALA A 370 -29.68 4.48 30.28
C ALA A 370 -31.09 4.14 29.78
N LYS A 371 -31.56 2.88 29.91
CA LYS A 371 -32.94 2.53 29.53
C LYS A 371 -33.93 3.11 30.56
N PRO A 372 -34.95 3.89 30.15
CA PRO A 372 -35.95 4.41 31.06
C PRO A 372 -36.71 3.25 31.73
N ALA A 373 -37.09 3.44 33.00
CA ALA A 373 -37.92 2.49 33.73
C ALA A 373 -39.22 2.21 32.95
N PRO A 374 -39.72 0.96 32.90
CA PRO A 374 -40.98 0.66 32.22
C PRO A 374 -42.10 1.53 32.81
N PRO A 375 -43.05 2.01 31.99
CA PRO A 375 -44.19 2.77 32.50
C PRO A 375 -44.88 1.96 33.60
N GLY A 376 -45.02 2.58 34.77
CA GLY A 376 -45.62 1.94 35.94
C GLY A 376 -47.00 1.37 35.59
N ARG A 377 -47.31 0.17 36.10
CA ARG A 377 -48.63 -0.46 35.92
C ARG A 377 -49.72 0.55 36.31
N PRO A 378 -50.78 0.74 35.50
CA PRO A 378 -51.92 1.54 35.92
C PRO A 378 -52.47 0.98 37.23
N ALA A 379 -52.77 1.87 38.17
CA ALA A 379 -53.29 1.50 39.49
C ALA A 379 -54.55 0.65 39.35
N PRO A 380 -54.71 -0.43 40.15
CA PRO A 380 -55.90 -1.27 40.08
C PRO A 380 -57.14 -0.49 40.52
N GLY A 381 -58.06 -0.30 39.57
CA GLY A 381 -59.49 -0.11 39.72
C GLY A 381 -59.99 0.80 40.84
N ALA A 382 -60.29 2.06 40.52
CA ALA A 382 -61.36 2.77 41.22
C ALA A 382 -62.70 2.12 40.80
N ALA A 383 -63.37 1.47 41.75
CA ALA A 383 -64.71 0.96 41.55
C ALA A 383 -65.70 2.12 41.27
N PRO A 384 -66.69 1.93 40.39
CA PRO A 384 -67.71 2.94 40.15
C PRO A 384 -68.65 3.03 41.36
N ALA A 385 -68.74 4.22 41.97
CA ALA A 385 -69.84 4.54 42.88
C ALA A 385 -71.09 4.79 42.04
N GLY A 386 -72.17 4.09 42.40
CA GLY A 386 -73.47 4.14 41.73
C GLY A 386 -74.33 5.33 42.09
#